data_AF-A0A3E1BTA8-F1
#
_entry.id   AF-A0A3E1BTA8-F1
#
_cell.length_a   1.000
_cell.length_b   1.000
_cell.length_c   1.000
_cell.angle_alpha   90.00
_cell.angle_beta   90.00
_cell.angle_gamma   90.00
#
_symmetry.space_group_name_H-M   'P 1'
#
loop_
_entity.id
_entity.type
_entity.pdbx_description
1 polymer ?
#
loop_
_entity_poly.entity_id
_entity_poly.type
_entity_poly.pdbx_seq_one_letter_code
_entity_poly.pdbx_strand_id
1 'polypeptide(L)'
;MFSDGRTRLVAIPRLQDHQVPVVELICLLCDRHCTHEHKLLVKAFGASVTFAEIRRRMAMGCERMQTPQGDKCGAHFPCLSDGLADGS
;
A
#
# COMPACT_ATOMS: atom_id res chain seq x y z
N MET A 1 3.09 7.69 -38.12
CA MET A 1 3.43 8.15 -36.77
C MET A 1 2.76 7.20 -35.80
N PHE A 2 3.51 6.21 -35.30
CA PHE A 2 2.97 5.19 -34.40
C PHE A 2 2.99 5.77 -32.98
N SER A 3 1.83 6.17 -32.47
CA SER A 3 1.69 6.58 -31.09
C SER A 3 1.78 5.33 -30.21
N ASP A 4 2.99 5.02 -29.71
CA ASP A 4 3.20 4.08 -28.60
C ASP A 4 2.56 4.70 -27.35
N GLY A 5 1.23 4.60 -27.27
CA GLY A 5 0.47 4.86 -26.07
C GLY A 5 0.68 3.71 -25.09
N ARG A 6 1.91 3.57 -24.57
CA ARG A 6 2.14 2.79 -23.35
C ARG A 6 1.55 3.56 -22.19
N THR A 7 0.23 3.45 -22.05
CA THR A 7 -0.37 3.47 -20.73
C THR A 7 0.36 2.39 -19.96
N ARG A 8 1.35 2.77 -19.14
CA ARG A 8 1.89 1.91 -18.10
C ARG A 8 0.66 1.50 -17.29
N LEU A 9 0.16 0.30 -17.52
CA LEU A 9 -0.77 -0.34 -16.61
C LEU A 9 0.01 -0.40 -15.30
N VAL A 10 -0.20 0.59 -14.43
CA VAL A 10 0.40 0.60 -13.09
C VAL A 10 -0.19 -0.63 -12.42
N ALA A 11 0.57 -1.71 -12.44
CA ALA A 11 0.16 -2.97 -11.86
C ALA A 11 -0.14 -2.67 -10.40
N ILE A 12 -1.36 -2.98 -9.96
CA ILE A 12 -1.76 -2.75 -8.57
C ILE A 12 -0.87 -3.67 -7.73
N PRO A 13 0.01 -3.12 -6.87
CA PRO A 13 1.00 -3.94 -6.18
C PRO A 13 0.28 -4.92 -5.25
N ARG A 14 0.64 -6.20 -5.41
CA ARG A 14 0.12 -7.30 -4.60
C ARG A 14 1.17 -7.73 -3.60
N LEU A 15 0.72 -8.29 -2.49
CA LEU A 15 1.62 -8.73 -1.42
C LEU A 15 2.65 -9.76 -1.92
N GLN A 16 2.25 -10.68 -2.80
CA GLN A 16 3.15 -11.66 -3.43
C GLN A 16 4.20 -11.06 -4.37
N ASP A 17 3.99 -9.85 -4.88
CA ASP A 17 4.93 -9.17 -5.79
C ASP A 17 6.16 -8.65 -5.04
N HIS A 18 6.02 -8.39 -3.74
CA HIS A 18 7.08 -7.90 -2.88
C HIS A 18 7.55 -9.00 -1.92
N GLN A 19 8.76 -9.51 -2.13
CA GLN A 19 9.39 -10.54 -1.30
C GLN A 19 10.15 -9.97 -0.09
N VAL A 20 9.68 -8.86 0.46
CA VAL A 20 10.28 -8.27 1.68
C VAL A 20 9.91 -9.13 2.89
N PRO A 21 10.83 -9.39 3.84
CA PRO A 21 10.54 -10.22 5.01
C PRO A 21 9.58 -9.52 5.99
N VAL A 22 9.68 -8.20 6.08
CA VAL A 22 8.84 -7.33 6.91
C VAL A 22 8.26 -6.24 6.03
N VAL A 23 6.97 -6.02 6.17
CA VAL A 23 6.20 -4.97 5.51
C VAL A 23 5.87 -3.91 6.56
N GLU A 24 6.32 -2.69 6.30
CA GLU A 24 6.05 -1.54 7.15
C GLU A 24 4.85 -0.75 6.62
N LEU A 25 4.01 -0.25 7.54
CA LEU A 25 2.89 0.62 7.26
C LEU A 25 3.06 1.90 8.09
N ILE A 26 3.21 3.04 7.41
CA ILE A 26 3.41 4.33 8.06
C ILE A 26 2.25 5.24 7.69
N CYS A 27 1.58 5.82 8.68
CA CYS A 27 0.57 6.85 8.48
C CYS A 27 1.03 8.17 9.10
N LEU A 28 1.52 9.08 8.26
CA LEU A 28 2.02 10.40 8.70
C LEU A 28 0.94 11.27 9.35
N LEU A 29 -0.34 11.05 9.01
CA LEU A 29 -1.45 11.84 9.54
C LEU A 29 -1.93 11.37 10.92
N CYS A 30 -1.73 10.09 11.22
CA CYS A 30 -2.09 9.47 12.50
C CYS A 30 -0.82 9.24 13.36
N ASP A 31 0.37 9.61 12.87
CA ASP A 31 1.71 9.28 13.40
C ASP A 31 1.85 7.80 13.81
N ARG A 32 1.24 6.91 13.02
CA ARG A 32 1.27 5.46 13.30
C ARG A 32 2.30 4.78 12.44
N HIS A 33 3.14 3.98 13.06
CA HIS A 33 4.05 3.08 12.40
C HIS A 33 3.78 1.66 12.86
N CYS A 34 3.48 0.77 11.91
CA CYS A 34 3.21 -0.63 12.16
C CYS A 34 4.14 -1.49 11.30
N THR A 35 4.80 -2.47 11.90
CA THR A 35 5.66 -3.42 11.19
C THR A 35 5.06 -4.82 11.25
N HIS A 36 4.87 -5.46 10.11
CA HIS A 36 4.27 -6.78 10.02
C HIS A 36 5.13 -7.72 9.20
N GLU A 37 5.35 -8.93 9.69
CA GLU A 37 6.00 -9.97 8.90
C GLU A 37 5.15 -10.30 7.66
N HIS A 38 5.81 -10.41 6.51
CA HIS A 38 5.15 -10.72 5.25
C HIS A 38 4.34 -12.01 5.32
N LYS A 39 4.90 -13.04 5.97
CA LYS A 39 4.23 -14.33 6.19
C LYS A 39 2.93 -14.18 6.99
N LEU A 40 2.90 -13.27 7.97
CA LEU A 40 1.69 -13.01 8.75
C LEU A 40 0.64 -12.27 7.93
N LEU A 41 1.05 -11.30 7.11
CA LEU A 41 0.14 -10.63 6.18
C LEU A 41 -0.43 -11.61 5.15
N VAL A 42 0.39 -12.50 4.60
CA VAL A 42 -0.06 -13.55 3.67
C VAL A 42 -1.05 -14.49 4.37
N LYS A 43 -0.78 -14.86 5.62
CA LYS A 43 -1.69 -15.71 6.41
C LYS A 43 -3.01 -15.02 6.74
N ALA A 44 -2.99 -13.71 7.03
CA ALA A 44 -4.16 -12.95 7.43
C ALA A 44 -5.05 -12.51 6.24
N PHE A 45 -4.44 -12.15 5.12
CA PHE A 45 -5.13 -11.52 3.97
C PHE A 45 -5.06 -12.33 2.67
N GLY A 46 -4.14 -13.29 2.58
CA GLY A 46 -3.82 -14.03 1.36
C GLY A 46 -2.71 -13.37 0.53
N ALA A 47 -1.95 -14.16 -0.23
CA ALA A 47 -0.82 -13.69 -1.03
C ALA A 47 -1.24 -12.78 -2.22
N SER A 48 -2.43 -13.02 -2.77
CA SER A 48 -2.98 -12.27 -3.90
C SER A 48 -3.58 -10.92 -3.52
N VAL A 49 -3.64 -10.58 -2.23
CA VAL A 49 -4.20 -9.32 -1.75
C VAL A 49 -3.37 -8.14 -2.25
N THR A 50 -4.01 -7.01 -2.49
CA THR A 50 -3.33 -5.76 -2.86
C THR A 50 -2.93 -4.99 -1.61
N PHE A 51 -1.83 -4.24 -1.68
CA PHE A 51 -1.43 -3.36 -0.59
C PHE A 51 -2.49 -2.32 -0.26
N ALA A 52 -3.24 -1.82 -1.26
CA ALA A 52 -4.37 -0.93 -1.05
C ALA A 52 -5.44 -1.55 -0.13
N GLU A 53 -5.71 -2.85 -0.28
CA GLU A 53 -6.67 -3.57 0.55
C GLU A 53 -6.11 -3.85 1.95
N ILE A 54 -4.83 -4.24 2.07
CA ILE A 54 -4.16 -4.36 3.37
C ILE A 54 -4.26 -3.03 4.12
N ARG A 55 -3.86 -1.92 3.48
CA ARG A 55 -3.94 -0.57 4.05
C ARG A 55 -5.33 -0.28 4.59
N ARG A 56 -6.38 -0.53 3.79
CA ARG A 56 -7.76 -0.30 4.21
C ARG A 56 -8.11 -1.10 5.46
N ARG A 57 -7.74 -2.38 5.52
CA ARG A 57 -8.08 -3.21 6.68
C ARG A 57 -7.29 -2.84 7.92
N MET A 58 -6.02 -2.47 7.76
CA MET A 58 -5.15 -2.10 8.88
C MET A 58 -5.42 -0.69 9.41
N ALA A 59 -5.87 0.22 8.55
CA ALA A 59 -6.28 1.55 8.93
C ALA A 59 -7.73 1.60 9.49
N MET A 60 -8.44 0.48 9.58
CA MET A 60 -9.68 0.37 10.36
C MET A 60 -9.37 0.67 11.84
N GLY A 61 -9.55 1.93 12.24
CA GLY A 61 -9.14 2.46 13.54
C GLY A 61 -8.39 3.80 13.47
N CYS A 62 -8.01 4.30 12.29
CA CYS A 62 -7.63 5.70 12.10
C CYS A 62 -8.91 6.48 11.75
N GLU A 63 -9.24 7.49 12.57
CA GLU A 63 -10.46 8.32 12.42
C GLU A 63 -10.55 8.98 11.04
N ARG A 64 -9.41 9.15 10.39
CA ARG A 64 -9.27 9.75 9.06
C ARG A 64 -9.61 8.79 7.91
N MET A 65 -9.78 7.50 8.17
CA MET A 65 -10.12 6.53 7.14
C MET A 65 -11.62 6.53 6.82
N GLN A 66 -12.47 6.65 7.84
CA GLN A 66 -13.93 6.66 7.69
C GLN A 66 -14.50 8.07 7.84
N THR A 67 -13.91 9.04 7.13
CA THR A 67 -14.47 10.40 7.14
C THR A 67 -15.61 10.51 6.14
N PRO A 68 -16.59 11.41 6.36
CA PRO A 68 -17.63 11.71 5.36
C PRO A 68 -17.06 12.26 4.05
N GLN A 69 -15.79 12.73 4.05
CA GLN A 69 -15.09 13.20 2.85
C GLN A 69 -14.29 12.07 2.16
N GLY A 70 -14.41 10.82 2.63
CA GLY A 70 -13.72 9.65 2.09
C GLY A 70 -12.48 9.23 2.88
N ASP A 71 -11.66 8.38 2.28
CA ASP A 71 -10.40 7.91 2.85
C ASP A 71 -9.36 9.02 2.83
N LYS A 72 -9.15 9.66 3.98
CA LYS A 72 -8.09 10.64 4.23
C LYS A 72 -6.94 10.02 5.03
N CYS A 73 -6.85 8.70 5.09
CA CYS A 73 -5.75 8.02 5.76
C CYS A 73 -4.48 8.11 4.90
N GLY A 74 -3.44 8.73 5.45
CA GLY A 74 -2.13 8.87 4.82
C GLY A 74 -1.24 7.63 5.01
N ALA A 75 -1.84 6.48 5.30
CA ALA A 75 -1.11 5.23 5.47
C ALA A 75 -0.46 4.84 4.14
N HIS A 76 0.82 4.53 4.14
CA HIS A 76 1.57 4.12 2.97
C HIS A 76 2.60 3.06 3.37
N PHE A 77 3.06 2.31 2.38
CA PHE A 77 4.10 1.29 2.55
C PHE A 77 5.38 1.81 1.91
N PRO A 78 6.45 2.08 2.68
CA PRO A 78 7.71 2.57 2.11
C PRO A 78 8.32 1.60 1.10
N CYS A 79 8.08 0.28 1.24
CA CYS A 79 8.51 -0.74 0.28
C CYS A 79 7.89 -0.58 -1.12
N LEU A 80 6.81 0.20 -1.27
CA LEU A 80 6.20 0.52 -2.56
C LEU A 80 6.71 1.84 -3.15
N SER A 81 7.20 2.75 -2.31
CA SER A 81 7.67 4.07 -2.71
C SER A 81 9.06 4.02 -3.38
N ASP A 82 9.84 2.97 -3.15
CA ASP A 82 11.14 2.75 -3.82
C ASP A 82 11.02 2.67 -5.36
N GLY A 83 9.84 2.31 -5.89
CA GLY A 83 9.54 2.29 -7.32
C GLY A 83 8.88 3.56 -7.89
N LEU A 84 8.56 4.55 -7.05
CA LEU A 84 7.90 5.82 -7.41
C LEU A 84 8.80 7.03 -7.16
N ALA A 85 10.11 6.82 -7.01
CA ALA A 85 11.12 7.87 -7.16
C ALA A 85 11.38 8.17 -8.65
N ASP A 86 10.33 8.55 -9.38
CA ASP A 86 10.37 9.20 -10.69
C ASP A 86 9.30 10.29 -10.59
N GLY A 87 9.58 11.58 -10.48
CA GLY A 87 10.79 12.37 -10.62
C GLY A 87 10.29 13.77 -11.00
N SER A 88 10.80 14.80 -10.30
CA SER A 88 10.62 16.25 -10.56
C SER A 88 9.27 16.90 -10.25
#